data_AF-A0A832K352-F1
#
_entry.id   AF-A0A832K352-F1
#
_cell.length_a   1.000
_cell.length_b   1.000
_cell.length_c   1.000
_cell.angle_alpha   90.00
_cell.angle_beta   90.00
_cell.angle_gamma   90.00
#
_symmetry.space_group_name_H-M   'P 1'
#
loop_
_entity.id
_entity.type
_entity.pdbx_description
1 polymer ?
#
loop_
_entity_poly.entity_id
_entity_poly.type
_entity_poly.pdbx_seq_one_letter_code
_entity_poly.pdbx_strand_id
1 'polypeptide(L)'
;MGGINLYAYVFNDPLNLIDPYGLHWTDYIPDFVVAPGVVNFAAGMGDNLSFGLTDMARNAWDINDSVNKCSGTYGAGVWAGTGLSIATGVAGGIKTAGVKGAGKEFSHWIPNRMGGPRSIWNGNYVSPARHYLHDPFRYPPGWQQLGDKLNPVLQQLDRIPNAITGTAAGAGYGFGSQAANSGRKCGCP
;
A
#
# COMPACT_ATOMS: atom_id res chain seq x y z
N MET A 1 -1.99 37.62 9.77
CA MET A 1 -1.05 36.56 10.13
C MET A 1 -1.20 36.25 11.62
N GLY A 2 -0.94 35.03 12.06
CA GLY A 2 -1.04 34.58 13.44
C GLY A 2 0.32 34.42 14.10
N GLY A 3 0.43 34.90 15.33
CA GLY A 3 1.58 34.66 16.18
C GLY A 3 1.38 33.41 17.04
N ILE A 4 2.18 33.27 18.11
CA ILE A 4 2.06 32.19 19.10
C ILE A 4 0.71 32.25 19.84
N ASN A 5 0.06 33.42 19.85
CA ASN A 5 -1.24 33.59 20.47
C ASN A 5 -2.37 33.12 19.52
N LEU A 6 -2.88 31.91 19.79
CA LEU A 6 -3.97 31.26 19.06
C LEU A 6 -5.32 32.02 19.13
N TYR A 7 -5.44 32.98 20.05
CA TYR A 7 -6.66 33.77 20.27
C TYR A 7 -6.55 35.21 19.76
N ALA A 8 -5.40 35.62 19.24
CA ALA A 8 -5.23 36.98 18.72
C ALA A 8 -5.94 37.12 17.37
N TYR A 9 -7.01 37.91 17.32
CA TYR A 9 -7.66 38.28 16.06
C TYR A 9 -6.81 39.34 15.35
N VAL A 10 -6.28 38.98 14.18
CA VAL A 10 -5.72 39.95 13.23
C VAL A 10 -4.63 40.87 13.85
N PHE A 11 -3.73 40.30 14.66
CA PHE A 11 -2.70 41.06 15.40
C PHE A 11 -3.19 42.27 16.20
N ASN A 12 -4.46 42.29 16.63
CA ASN A 12 -5.12 43.45 17.24
C ASN A 12 -5.25 44.69 16.32
N ASP A 13 -5.19 44.53 15.00
CA ASP A 13 -5.47 45.58 14.00
C ASP A 13 -6.64 45.22 13.07
N PRO A 14 -7.88 45.21 13.57
CA PRO A 14 -9.06 44.85 12.79
C PRO A 14 -9.50 45.94 11.80
N LEU A 15 -8.83 47.10 11.78
CA LEU A 15 -9.17 48.20 10.88
C LEU A 15 -8.46 48.09 9.52
N ASN A 16 -7.24 47.53 9.50
CA ASN A 16 -6.43 47.42 8.27
C ASN A 16 -6.33 46.00 7.71
N LEU A 17 -6.73 45.00 8.50
CA LEU A 17 -6.53 43.60 8.19
C LEU A 17 -7.83 42.84 8.43
N ILE A 18 -7.99 41.74 7.70
CA ILE A 18 -9.11 40.82 7.81
C ILE A 18 -8.52 39.40 7.83
N ASP A 19 -9.13 38.49 8.59
CA ASP A 19 -8.82 37.06 8.54
C ASP A 19 -9.95 36.33 7.81
N PRO A 20 -9.83 36.07 6.49
CA PRO A 20 -10.89 35.46 5.72
C PRO A 20 -11.15 33.99 6.06
N TYR A 21 -10.15 33.30 6.62
CA TYR A 21 -10.16 31.85 6.77
C TYR A 21 -10.15 31.38 8.23
N GLY A 22 -9.86 32.26 9.20
CA GLY A 22 -9.76 31.88 10.61
C GLY A 22 -8.57 30.96 10.91
N LEU A 23 -7.65 30.79 9.96
CA LEU A 23 -6.59 29.78 9.97
C LEU A 23 -5.24 30.32 10.39
N HIS A 24 -5.18 31.51 10.99
CA HIS A 24 -3.92 32.13 11.38
C HIS A 24 -3.07 31.32 12.37
N TRP A 25 -3.66 30.35 13.06
CA TRP A 25 -2.91 29.37 13.83
C TRP A 25 -2.05 28.44 12.98
N THR A 26 -2.23 28.36 11.65
CA THR A 26 -1.40 27.56 10.74
C THR A 26 -0.24 28.32 10.12
N ASP A 27 -0.06 29.62 10.44
CA ASP A 27 0.96 30.48 9.83
C ASP A 27 2.41 30.08 10.17
N TYR A 28 2.60 29.24 11.20
CA TYR A 28 3.91 28.63 11.49
C TYR A 28 4.21 27.40 10.61
N ILE A 29 3.21 26.89 9.89
CA ILE A 29 3.35 25.78 8.94
C ILE A 29 3.79 26.37 7.60
N PRO A 30 4.86 25.86 6.98
CA PRO A 30 5.30 26.36 5.69
C PRO A 30 4.20 26.24 4.62
N ASP A 31 3.93 27.32 3.89
CA ASP A 31 2.87 27.41 2.86
C ASP A 31 2.88 26.25 1.85
N PHE A 32 4.07 25.73 1.51
CA PHE A 32 4.18 24.61 0.56
C PHE A 32 3.54 23.32 1.08
N VAL A 33 3.44 23.12 2.40
CA VAL A 33 2.84 21.93 3.03
C VAL A 33 1.31 21.98 2.94
N VAL A 34 0.74 23.17 3.13
CA VAL A 34 -0.72 23.42 3.08
C VAL A 34 -1.19 23.87 1.69
N ALA A 35 -0.29 23.91 0.71
CA ALA A 35 -0.60 24.27 -0.66
C ALA A 35 -1.72 23.36 -1.21
N PRO A 36 -2.71 23.91 -1.94
CA PRO A 36 -3.84 23.12 -2.44
C PRO A 36 -3.42 21.90 -3.25
N GLY A 37 -2.30 21.96 -3.98
CA GLY A 37 -1.74 20.83 -4.71
C GLY A 37 -1.34 19.66 -3.80
N VAL A 38 -0.68 19.96 -2.67
CA VAL A 38 -0.21 18.97 -1.70
C VAL A 38 -1.36 18.38 -0.92
N VAL A 39 -2.31 19.22 -0.45
CA VAL A 39 -3.51 18.77 0.26
C VAL A 39 -4.34 17.82 -0.62
N ASN A 40 -4.60 18.21 -1.86
CA ASN A 40 -5.35 17.37 -2.81
C ASN A 40 -4.63 16.06 -3.13
N PHE A 41 -3.32 16.11 -3.35
CA PHE A 41 -2.51 14.91 -3.59
C PHE A 41 -2.53 13.96 -2.38
N ALA A 42 -2.28 14.49 -1.17
CA ALA A 42 -2.27 13.71 0.06
C ALA A 42 -3.64 13.10 0.37
N ALA A 43 -4.72 13.86 0.16
CA ALA A 43 -6.09 13.37 0.29
C ALA A 43 -6.37 12.24 -0.71
N GLY A 44 -6.06 12.43 -1.99
CA GLY A 44 -6.27 11.40 -3.02
C GLY A 44 -5.47 10.13 -2.77
N MET A 45 -4.22 10.26 -2.31
CA MET A 45 -3.39 9.13 -1.92
C MET A 45 -3.97 8.41 -0.69
N GLY A 46 -4.32 9.16 0.35
CA GLY A 46 -4.89 8.62 1.59
C GLY A 46 -6.23 7.93 1.37
N ASP A 47 -7.09 8.49 0.52
CA ASP A 47 -8.38 7.89 0.17
C ASP A 47 -8.17 6.58 -0.57
N ASN A 48 -7.19 6.51 -1.47
CA ASN A 48 -6.89 5.25 -2.14
C ASN A 48 -6.22 4.24 -1.20
N LEU A 49 -5.37 4.66 -0.27
CA LEU A 49 -4.77 3.74 0.71
C LEU A 49 -5.74 3.30 1.80
N SER A 50 -6.91 3.93 1.93
CA SER A 50 -7.86 3.64 3.02
C SER A 50 -9.22 3.14 2.52
N PHE A 51 -9.38 2.83 1.23
CA PHE A 51 -10.70 2.56 0.63
C PHE A 51 -11.71 3.70 0.86
N GLY A 52 -11.18 4.92 0.93
CA GLY A 52 -11.89 6.19 1.14
C GLY A 52 -12.43 6.38 2.54
N LEU A 53 -11.93 5.64 3.53
CA LEU A 53 -12.23 5.91 4.94
C LEU A 53 -11.79 7.32 5.35
N THR A 54 -10.66 7.81 4.81
CA THR A 54 -10.21 9.19 5.04
C THR A 54 -11.17 10.21 4.45
N ASP A 55 -11.82 9.90 3.33
CA ASP A 55 -12.89 10.75 2.77
C ASP A 55 -14.12 10.79 3.67
N MET A 56 -14.56 9.62 4.14
CA MET A 56 -15.67 9.51 5.08
C MET A 56 -15.39 10.26 6.39
N ALA A 57 -14.17 10.16 6.91
CA ALA A 57 -13.75 10.88 8.10
C ALA A 57 -13.75 12.40 7.89
N ARG A 58 -13.22 12.89 6.76
CA ARG A 58 -13.25 14.33 6.43
C ARG A 58 -14.66 14.85 6.24
N ASN A 59 -15.56 14.07 5.62
CA ASN A 59 -16.97 14.42 5.48
C ASN A 59 -17.67 14.46 6.84
N ALA A 60 -17.40 13.49 7.73
CA ALA A 60 -17.98 13.45 9.07
C ALA A 60 -17.54 14.61 9.97
N TRP A 61 -16.39 15.22 9.70
CA TRP A 61 -15.87 16.38 10.42
C TRP A 61 -16.10 17.71 9.69
N ASP A 62 -16.83 17.71 8.57
CA ASP A 62 -17.14 18.92 7.79
C ASP A 62 -15.89 19.70 7.35
N ILE A 63 -14.79 18.98 7.09
CA ILE A 63 -13.52 19.57 6.62
C ILE A 63 -13.21 19.18 5.18
N ASN A 64 -14.13 18.47 4.52
CA ASN A 64 -13.87 17.91 3.20
C ASN A 64 -13.91 18.97 2.07
N ASP A 65 -14.43 20.17 2.34
CA ASP A 65 -14.43 21.31 1.42
C ASP A 65 -13.01 21.82 1.10
N SER A 66 -12.04 21.50 1.95
CA SER A 66 -10.61 21.79 1.70
C SER A 66 -10.00 20.94 0.58
N VAL A 67 -10.70 19.89 0.11
CA VAL A 67 -10.20 18.93 -0.88
C VAL A 67 -11.00 19.01 -2.18
N ASN A 68 -10.35 19.44 -3.25
CA ASN A 68 -10.87 19.37 -4.60
C ASN A 68 -10.60 18.00 -5.23
N LYS A 69 -11.57 17.08 -5.13
CA LYS A 69 -11.53 15.72 -5.72
C LYS A 69 -11.51 15.70 -7.25
N CYS A 70 -11.92 16.79 -7.90
CA CYS A 70 -11.91 16.95 -9.35
C CYS A 70 -10.55 17.41 -9.89
N SER A 71 -9.62 17.80 -9.00
CA SER A 71 -8.31 18.27 -9.41
C SER A 71 -7.43 17.14 -9.97
N GLY A 72 -6.59 17.47 -10.95
CA GLY A 72 -5.59 16.54 -11.48
C GLY A 72 -4.59 16.09 -10.41
N THR A 73 -4.28 16.94 -9.42
CA THR A 73 -3.39 16.61 -8.29
C THR A 73 -4.00 15.57 -7.35
N TYR A 74 -5.31 15.62 -7.09
CA TYR A 74 -6.01 14.56 -6.38
C TYR A 74 -5.96 13.23 -7.15
N GLY A 75 -6.23 13.27 -8.46
CA GLY A 75 -6.11 12.11 -9.33
C GLY A 75 -4.69 11.51 -9.35
N ALA A 76 -3.66 12.35 -9.36
CA ALA A 76 -2.26 11.94 -9.24
C ALA A 76 -1.98 11.30 -7.87
N GLY A 77 -2.55 11.83 -6.80
CA GLY A 77 -2.50 11.23 -5.46
C GLY A 77 -3.08 9.82 -5.42
N VAL A 78 -4.25 9.62 -6.03
CA VAL A 78 -4.87 8.28 -6.14
C VAL A 78 -3.93 7.30 -6.84
N TRP A 79 -3.35 7.68 -7.98
CA TRP A 79 -2.40 6.84 -8.70
C TRP A 79 -1.11 6.59 -7.93
N ALA A 80 -0.62 7.58 -7.18
CA ALA A 80 0.52 7.40 -6.28
C ALA A 80 0.20 6.37 -5.18
N GLY A 81 -1.02 6.40 -4.61
CA GLY A 81 -1.48 5.38 -3.65
C GLY A 81 -1.54 3.97 -4.26
N THR A 82 -1.97 3.85 -5.52
CA THR A 82 -1.97 2.56 -6.25
C THR A 82 -0.54 2.07 -6.45
N GLY A 83 0.35 2.94 -6.92
CA GLY A 83 1.76 2.63 -7.12
C GLY A 83 2.45 2.20 -5.82
N LEU A 84 2.18 2.90 -4.72
CA LEU A 84 2.69 2.56 -3.40
C LEU A 84 2.18 1.19 -2.91
N SER A 85 0.90 0.88 -3.15
CA SER A 85 0.31 -0.42 -2.81
C SER A 85 0.99 -1.56 -3.57
N ILE A 86 1.27 -1.37 -4.87
CA ILE A 86 2.01 -2.34 -5.68
C ILE A 86 3.44 -2.50 -5.15
N ALA A 87 4.15 -1.38 -4.94
CA ALA A 87 5.54 -1.40 -4.49
C ALA A 87 5.71 -2.08 -3.13
N THR A 88 4.81 -1.79 -2.18
CA THR A 88 4.80 -2.44 -0.86
C THR A 88 4.45 -3.93 -0.96
N GLY A 89 3.53 -4.31 -1.85
CA GLY A 89 3.24 -5.71 -2.17
C GLY A 89 4.45 -6.45 -2.74
N VAL A 90 5.16 -5.87 -3.71
CA VAL A 90 6.41 -6.41 -4.27
C VAL A 90 7.45 -6.58 -3.16
N ALA A 91 7.72 -5.52 -2.39
CA ALA A 91 8.72 -5.54 -1.32
C ALA A 91 8.39 -6.59 -0.24
N GLY A 92 7.12 -6.68 0.16
CA GLY A 92 6.64 -7.71 1.10
C GLY A 92 6.78 -9.12 0.52
N GLY A 93 6.43 -9.30 -0.76
CA GLY A 93 6.59 -10.56 -1.48
C GLY A 93 8.04 -11.02 -1.58
N ILE A 94 8.96 -10.11 -1.91
CA ILE A 94 10.41 -10.38 -1.94
C ILE A 94 10.92 -10.75 -0.54
N LYS A 95 10.53 -9.98 0.48
CA LYS A 95 10.93 -10.24 1.88
C LYS A 95 10.44 -11.62 2.36
N THR A 96 9.22 -12.00 2.00
CA THR A 96 8.60 -13.29 2.38
C THR A 96 9.06 -14.46 1.51
N ALA A 97 9.50 -14.24 0.27
CA ALA A 97 10.23 -15.24 -0.52
C ALA A 97 11.50 -15.71 0.20
N GLY A 98 12.00 -14.87 1.11
CA GLY A 98 13.09 -15.18 2.02
C GLY A 98 14.45 -15.13 1.34
N VAL A 99 15.47 -15.46 2.11
CA VAL A 99 16.87 -15.53 1.65
C VAL A 99 17.46 -16.87 2.05
N LYS A 100 18.58 -17.24 1.42
CA LYS A 100 19.34 -18.42 1.81
C LYS A 100 19.79 -18.28 3.26
N GLY A 101 19.42 -19.25 4.09
CA GLY A 101 19.73 -19.25 5.52
C GLY A 101 19.83 -20.66 6.08
N ALA A 102 20.30 -20.79 7.33
CA ALA A 102 20.41 -22.08 7.99
C ALA A 102 19.04 -22.80 8.03
N GLY A 103 19.01 -24.07 7.62
CA GLY A 103 17.77 -24.87 7.58
C GLY A 103 16.76 -24.45 6.50
N LYS A 104 17.16 -23.62 5.52
CA LYS A 104 16.33 -23.24 4.36
C LYS A 104 16.95 -23.74 3.06
N GLU A 105 16.09 -24.19 2.16
CA GLU A 105 16.44 -24.58 0.80
C GLU A 105 15.51 -23.89 -0.20
N PHE A 106 16.00 -23.74 -1.43
CA PHE A 106 15.26 -23.05 -2.47
C PHE A 106 14.29 -24.03 -3.15
N SER A 107 12.99 -23.74 -3.04
CA SER A 107 11.94 -24.47 -3.73
C SER A 107 11.52 -23.71 -4.98
N HIS A 108 11.62 -24.37 -6.13
CA HIS A 108 11.30 -23.76 -7.41
C HIS A 108 9.81 -23.95 -7.71
N TRP A 109 9.17 -22.95 -8.29
CA TRP A 109 7.87 -23.12 -8.92
C TRP A 109 8.01 -23.90 -10.23
N ILE A 110 8.90 -23.44 -11.11
CA ILE A 110 9.34 -24.16 -12.31
C ILE A 110 10.75 -24.74 -12.04
N PRO A 111 10.89 -26.07 -11.88
CA PRO A 111 12.16 -26.73 -11.62
C PRO A 111 13.24 -26.48 -12.68
N ASN A 112 14.52 -26.48 -12.30
CA ASN A 112 15.66 -26.36 -13.24
C ASN A 112 15.68 -27.45 -14.33
N ARG A 113 15.20 -28.66 -14.04
CA ARG A 113 15.04 -29.73 -15.05
C ARG A 113 14.03 -29.37 -16.15
N MET A 114 13.19 -28.36 -15.90
CA MET A 114 12.24 -27.77 -16.85
C MET A 114 12.68 -26.37 -17.28
N GLY A 115 13.97 -26.03 -17.14
CA GLY A 115 14.56 -24.77 -17.61
C GLY A 115 14.38 -23.56 -16.68
N GLY A 116 13.86 -23.73 -15.47
CA GLY A 116 13.65 -22.60 -14.54
C GLY A 116 14.95 -22.09 -13.91
N PRO A 117 15.15 -20.76 -13.77
CA PRO A 117 16.27 -20.19 -13.02
C PRO A 117 16.04 -20.23 -11.50
N ARG A 118 17.12 -20.20 -10.72
CA ARG A 118 17.07 -19.95 -9.26
C ARG A 118 16.91 -18.46 -8.98
N SER A 119 15.67 -17.97 -8.93
CA SER A 119 15.37 -16.58 -8.59
C SER A 119 14.12 -16.48 -7.73
N ILE A 120 14.00 -15.42 -6.93
CA ILE A 120 12.80 -15.13 -6.12
C ILE A 120 11.51 -14.97 -6.95
N TRP A 121 11.65 -14.81 -8.27
CA TRP A 121 10.54 -14.77 -9.23
C TRP A 121 10.10 -16.15 -9.71
N ASN A 122 10.85 -17.20 -9.35
CA ASN A 122 10.59 -18.60 -9.70
C ASN A 122 10.70 -19.53 -8.47
N GLY A 123 10.59 -19.00 -7.25
CA GLY A 123 10.58 -19.84 -6.07
C GLY A 123 10.80 -19.10 -4.76
N ASN A 124 10.82 -19.86 -3.67
CA ASN A 124 10.91 -19.36 -2.29
C ASN A 124 11.95 -20.15 -1.49
N TYR A 125 12.57 -19.51 -0.50
CA TYR A 125 13.38 -20.19 0.50
C TYR A 125 12.49 -20.75 1.62
N VAL A 126 12.39 -22.09 1.67
CA VAL A 126 11.49 -22.82 2.57
C VAL A 126 12.27 -23.83 3.42
N SER A 127 11.66 -24.32 4.50
CA SER A 127 12.28 -25.43 5.25
C SER A 127 12.21 -26.73 4.44
N PRO A 128 13.12 -27.70 4.68
CA PRO A 128 13.04 -29.02 4.05
C PRO A 128 11.70 -29.72 4.25
N ALA A 129 11.08 -29.52 5.42
CA ALA A 129 9.76 -30.05 5.72
C ALA A 129 8.67 -29.46 4.81
N ARG A 130 8.64 -28.13 4.65
CA ARG A 130 7.68 -27.49 3.74
C ARG A 130 7.97 -27.91 2.29
N HIS A 131 9.24 -27.92 1.88
CA HIS A 131 9.61 -28.37 0.54
C HIS A 131 9.14 -29.81 0.24
N TYR A 132 9.20 -30.70 1.22
CA TYR A 132 8.63 -32.05 1.12
C TYR A 132 7.12 -32.03 0.87
N LEU A 133 6.38 -31.20 1.59
CA LEU A 133 4.91 -31.15 1.50
C LEU A 133 4.42 -30.75 0.11
N HIS A 134 5.16 -29.90 -0.61
CA HIS A 134 4.72 -29.34 -1.89
C HIS A 134 5.53 -29.74 -3.14
N ASP A 135 6.75 -30.29 -3.02
CA ASP A 135 7.50 -30.82 -4.16
C ASP A 135 7.37 -32.36 -4.24
N PRO A 136 6.76 -32.93 -5.30
CA PRO A 136 6.63 -34.38 -5.48
C PRO A 136 7.96 -35.14 -5.43
N PHE A 137 9.07 -34.48 -5.77
CA PHE A 137 10.38 -35.12 -5.93
C PHE A 137 11.32 -34.87 -4.75
N ARG A 138 10.89 -34.13 -3.73
CA ARG A 138 11.69 -33.83 -2.54
C ARG A 138 11.41 -34.81 -1.41
N TYR A 139 12.46 -35.45 -0.88
CA TYR A 139 12.42 -36.36 0.28
C TYR A 139 13.60 -36.07 1.23
N PRO A 140 13.44 -35.22 2.27
CA PRO A 140 14.49 -34.95 3.25
C PRO A 140 14.69 -36.13 4.22
N PRO A 141 15.85 -36.23 4.90
CA PRO A 141 16.01 -37.17 6.00
C PRO A 141 14.87 -37.03 7.03
N GLY A 142 14.26 -38.15 7.43
CA GLY A 142 13.12 -38.16 8.36
C GLY A 142 11.76 -37.81 7.73
N TRP A 143 11.64 -37.77 6.39
CA TRP A 143 10.39 -37.44 5.70
C TRP A 143 9.20 -38.31 6.10
N GLN A 144 9.44 -39.55 6.53
CA GLN A 144 8.40 -40.47 6.99
C GLN A 144 7.62 -39.93 8.21
N GLN A 145 8.20 -38.97 8.95
CA GLN A 145 7.57 -38.33 10.11
C GLN A 145 6.78 -37.07 9.74
N LEU A 146 6.87 -36.58 8.49
CA LEU A 146 6.25 -35.33 8.06
C LEU A 146 4.79 -35.49 7.61
N GLY A 147 4.28 -36.73 7.55
CA GLY A 147 2.94 -37.04 7.06
C GLY A 147 2.84 -37.05 5.53
N ASP A 148 1.62 -37.07 5.01
CA ASP A 148 1.37 -37.09 3.57
C ASP A 148 1.64 -35.73 2.92
N LYS A 149 2.07 -35.77 1.65
CA LYS A 149 2.20 -34.56 0.84
C LYS A 149 0.84 -33.88 0.64
N LEU A 150 0.86 -32.58 0.38
CA LEU A 150 -0.36 -31.85 0.01
C LEU A 150 -1.00 -32.43 -1.25
N ASN A 151 -2.29 -32.21 -1.45
CA ASN A 151 -2.92 -32.59 -2.71
C ASN A 151 -2.29 -31.81 -3.89
N PRO A 152 -2.32 -32.33 -5.13
CA PRO A 152 -1.59 -31.74 -6.26
C PRO A 152 -1.93 -30.26 -6.54
N VAL A 153 -3.15 -29.83 -6.27
CA VAL A 153 -3.58 -28.43 -6.45
C VAL A 153 -2.89 -27.52 -5.43
N LEU A 154 -2.94 -27.89 -4.15
CA LEU A 154 -2.31 -27.13 -3.07
C LEU A 154 -0.78 -27.14 -3.20
N GLN A 155 -0.18 -28.22 -3.71
CA GLN A 155 1.25 -28.25 -4.03
C GLN A 155 1.63 -27.14 -5.02
N GLN A 156 0.83 -26.93 -6.07
CA GLN A 156 1.12 -25.88 -7.05
C GLN A 156 0.87 -24.48 -6.49
N LEU A 157 -0.20 -24.30 -5.71
CA LEU A 157 -0.53 -23.02 -5.10
C LEU A 157 0.53 -22.59 -4.07
N ASP A 158 1.00 -23.50 -3.20
CA ASP A 158 2.03 -23.16 -2.20
C ASP A 158 3.40 -22.87 -2.82
N ARG A 159 3.63 -23.35 -4.05
CA ARG A 159 4.86 -23.13 -4.81
C ARG A 159 4.90 -21.82 -5.58
N ILE A 160 3.78 -21.09 -5.67
CA ILE A 160 3.78 -19.78 -6.34
C ILE A 160 4.80 -18.88 -5.63
N PRO A 161 5.72 -18.23 -6.38
CA PRO A 161 6.71 -17.35 -5.79
C PRO A 161 6.04 -16.23 -4.98
N ASN A 162 6.48 -16.02 -3.75
CA ASN A 162 5.90 -15.01 -2.86
C ASN A 162 6.06 -13.59 -3.43
N ALA A 163 7.09 -13.36 -4.24
CA ALA A 163 7.24 -12.10 -4.98
C ALA A 163 6.06 -11.85 -5.93
N ILE A 164 5.56 -12.89 -6.62
CA ILE A 164 4.40 -12.80 -7.52
C ILE A 164 3.13 -12.61 -6.67
N THR A 165 2.94 -13.42 -5.64
CA THR A 165 1.77 -13.32 -4.74
C THR A 165 1.68 -11.95 -4.09
N GLY A 166 2.79 -11.42 -3.58
CA GLY A 166 2.87 -10.08 -2.98
C GLY A 166 2.59 -8.97 -3.99
N THR A 167 3.15 -9.07 -5.20
CA THR A 167 2.85 -8.12 -6.29
C THR A 167 1.37 -8.12 -6.63
N ALA A 168 0.78 -9.29 -6.81
CA ALA A 168 -0.64 -9.45 -7.12
C ALA A 168 -1.53 -8.90 -6.00
N ALA A 169 -1.19 -9.17 -4.73
CA ALA A 169 -1.90 -8.63 -3.58
C ALA A 169 -1.83 -7.09 -3.53
N GLY A 170 -0.64 -6.51 -3.73
CA GLY A 170 -0.45 -5.06 -3.74
C GLY A 170 -1.20 -4.37 -4.89
N ALA A 171 -1.18 -4.97 -6.09
CA ALA A 171 -1.95 -4.49 -7.23
C ALA A 171 -3.46 -4.61 -7.00
N GLY A 172 -3.93 -5.76 -6.51
CA GLY A 172 -5.33 -5.99 -6.18
C GLY A 172 -5.84 -5.02 -5.12
N TYR A 173 -5.03 -4.72 -4.11
CA TYR A 173 -5.33 -3.71 -3.10
C TYR A 173 -5.48 -2.31 -3.72
N GLY A 174 -4.45 -1.85 -4.45
CA GLY A 174 -4.42 -0.50 -5.00
C GLY A 174 -5.55 -0.25 -6.01
N PHE A 175 -5.74 -1.17 -6.96
CA PHE A 175 -6.82 -1.05 -7.95
C PHE A 175 -8.20 -1.36 -7.37
N GLY A 176 -8.31 -2.29 -6.43
CA GLY A 176 -9.55 -2.60 -5.73
C GLY A 176 -10.05 -1.40 -4.93
N SER A 177 -9.15 -0.70 -4.24
CA SER A 177 -9.49 0.54 -3.55
C SER A 177 -9.85 1.67 -4.50
N GLN A 178 -9.13 1.83 -5.61
CA GLN A 178 -9.45 2.81 -6.63
C GLN A 178 -10.85 2.58 -7.22
N ALA A 179 -11.22 1.30 -7.46
CA ALA A 179 -12.55 0.91 -7.92
C ALA A 179 -13.62 1.18 -6.85
N ALA A 180 -13.37 0.83 -5.58
CA ALA A 180 -14.27 1.12 -4.47
C ALA A 180 -14.52 2.63 -4.29
N ASN A 181 -13.53 3.45 -4.62
CA ASN A 181 -13.60 4.91 -4.55
C ASN A 181 -14.15 5.57 -5.83
N SER A 182 -14.40 4.81 -6.91
CA SER A 182 -14.77 5.37 -8.21
C SER A 182 -16.10 6.14 -8.19
N GLY A 183 -17.06 5.72 -7.37
CA GLY A 183 -18.35 6.39 -7.18
C GLY A 183 -18.31 7.65 -6.31
N ARG A 184 -17.17 7.97 -5.69
CA ARG A 184 -16.95 9.19 -4.90
C ARG A 184 -16.29 10.31 -5.70
N LYS A 185 -16.08 10.09 -7.01
CA LYS A 185 -15.47 11.06 -7.90
C LYS A 185 -16.52 12.02 -8.44
N CYS A 186 -16.21 13.31 -8.34
CA CYS A 186 -17.00 14.41 -8.90
C CYS A 186 -18.45 14.48 -8.38
N GLY A 187 -18.62 14.60 -7.07
CA GLY A 187 -19.72 15.40 -6.53
C GLY A 187 -19.19 16.80 -6.29
N CYS A 188 -19.50 17.74 -7.19
CA CYS A 188 -19.63 19.12 -6.73
C CYS A 188 -20.77 19.13 -5.70
N PRO A 189 -20.76 20.04 -4.70
CA PRO A 189 -22.00 20.33 -3.98
C PRO A 189 -23.16 20.60 -4.94
#